data_AF-A0A010IN17-F1
#
_entry.id   AF-A0A010IN17-F1
#
_cell.length_a   1.000
_cell.length_b   1.000
_cell.length_c   1.000
_cell.angle_alpha   90.00
_cell.angle_beta   90.00
_cell.angle_gamma   90.00
#
_symmetry.space_group_name_H-M   'P 1'
#
loop_
_entity.id
_entity.type
_entity.pdbx_description
1 polymer ?
#
loop_
_entity_poly.entity_id
_entity_poly.type
_entity_poly.pdbx_seq_one_letter_code
_entity_poly.pdbx_strand_id
1 'polypeptide(L)' 'MDKYFEIDTDMPDDLGLKIQPNNDTSGFNNFSIKGIPKHKGEYIINISTGFYGRGSDELNKKYKLIIVE' A
#
# COMPACT_ATOMS: atom_id res chain seq x y z
N MET A 1 2.36 16.50 -0.44
CA MET A 1 3.72 15.96 -0.30
C MET A 1 3.72 15.13 0.97
N ASP A 2 3.94 13.84 0.82
CA ASP A 2 3.96 12.90 1.94
C ASP A 2 5.38 12.85 2.50
N LYS A 3 5.52 12.69 3.82
CA LYS A 3 6.81 12.64 4.50
C LYS A 3 7.50 11.30 4.29
N TYR A 4 6.72 10.23 4.30
CA TYR A 4 7.14 8.87 4.02
C TYR A 4 5.92 8.04 3.63
N PHE A 5 6.17 6.91 2.98
CA PHE A 5 5.16 5.91 2.66
C PHE A 5 5.76 4.53 2.85
N GLU A 6 5.36 3.84 3.93
CA GLU A 6 5.84 2.51 4.28
C GLU A 6 4.75 1.48 4.01
N ILE A 7 5.16 0.34 3.44
CA ILE A 7 4.30 -0.81 3.18
C ILE A 7 4.92 -2.01 3.88
N ASP A 8 4.12 -2.69 4.68
CA ASP A 8 4.42 -4.00 5.25
C ASP A 8 3.35 -4.99 4.79
N THR A 9 3.78 -6.15 4.30
CA THR A 9 2.87 -7.15 3.73
C THR A 9 3.44 -8.56 3.84
N ASP A 10 2.54 -9.53 3.97
CA ASP A 10 2.86 -10.97 3.97
C ASP A 10 2.85 -11.60 2.56
N MET A 11 2.72 -10.77 1.51
CA MET A 11 2.83 -11.23 0.12
C MET A 11 4.23 -11.77 -0.16
N PRO A 12 4.35 -12.98 -0.75
CA PRO A 12 5.64 -13.49 -1.17
C PRO A 12 6.18 -12.71 -2.37
N ASP A 13 7.50 -12.56 -2.47
CA ASP A 13 8.17 -11.81 -3.53
C ASP A 13 7.80 -12.30 -4.95
N ASP A 14 7.50 -13.59 -5.10
CA ASP A 14 7.15 -14.20 -6.37
C ASP A 14 5.66 -14.12 -6.73
N LEU A 15 4.81 -13.54 -5.86
CA LEU A 15 3.38 -13.35 -6.08
C LEU A 15 3.07 -12.63 -7.39
N GLY A 16 4.00 -11.78 -7.87
CA GLY A 16 3.85 -11.04 -9.12
C GLY A 16 2.99 -9.79 -9.00
N LEU A 17 2.64 -9.38 -7.77
CA LEU A 17 2.01 -8.10 -7.46
C LEU A 17 3.02 -7.14 -6.84
N LYS A 18 2.87 -5.86 -7.14
CA LYS A 18 3.66 -4.78 -6.55
C LYS A 18 2.74 -3.65 -6.09
N ILE A 19 2.97 -3.18 -4.87
CA ILE A 19 2.28 -2.04 -4.27
C ILE A 19 3.22 -0.84 -4.33
N GLN A 20 2.72 0.30 -4.79
CA GLN A 20 3.50 1.53 -4.87
C GLN A 20 2.64 2.77 -4.58
N PRO A 21 3.18 3.79 -3.90
CA PRO A 21 2.52 5.08 -3.80
C PRO A 21 2.43 5.74 -5.19
N ASN A 22 1.35 6.48 -5.41
CA ASN A 22 1.20 7.35 -6.57
C ASN A 22 1.66 8.74 -6.15
N ASN A 23 2.80 9.19 -6.69
CA ASN A 23 3.32 10.54 -6.46
C ASN A 23 2.45 11.55 -7.22
N ASP A 24 1.29 11.88 -6.66
CA ASP A 24 0.38 12.85 -7.23
C ASP A 24 0.21 14.06 -6.31
N THR A 25 -0.07 15.21 -6.91
CA THR A 25 -0.24 16.50 -6.22
C THR A 25 -1.61 16.66 -5.57
N SER A 26 -2.46 15.64 -5.65
CA SER A 26 -3.89 15.70 -5.29
C SER A 26 -4.18 15.93 -3.80
N GLY A 27 -3.17 15.90 -2.93
CA GLY A 27 -3.34 16.07 -1.48
C GLY A 27 -3.95 14.85 -0.79
N PHE A 28 -4.12 13.73 -1.52
CA PHE A 28 -4.56 12.44 -1.00
C PHE A 28 -3.44 11.40 -1.07
N ASN A 29 -3.44 10.47 -0.11
CA ASN A 29 -2.56 9.29 -0.15
C ASN A 29 -3.13 8.27 -1.14
N ASN A 30 -2.63 8.32 -2.37
CA ASN A 30 -3.01 7.37 -3.40
C ASN A 30 -1.93 6.30 -3.55
N PHE A 31 -2.34 5.04 -3.71
CA PHE A 31 -1.44 3.95 -4.03
C PHE A 31 -2.06 3.02 -5.07
N SER A 32 -1.23 2.19 -5.69
CA SER A 32 -1.69 1.23 -6.69
C SER A 32 -1.06 -0.13 -6.47
N ILE A 33 -1.86 -1.16 -6.67
CA ILE A 33 -1.43 -2.56 -6.77
C ILE A 33 -1.40 -2.90 -8.27
N LYS A 34 -0.23 -3.30 -8.78
CA LYS A 34 -0.02 -3.62 -10.20
C LYS A 34 0.59 -5.01 -10.36
N GLY A 35 0.28 -5.66 -11.48
CA GLY A 35 0.83 -6.97 -11.82
C GLY A 35 -0.26 -8.01 -12.08
N ILE A 36 0.18 -9.25 -12.29
CA ILE A 36 -0.70 -10.41 -12.46
C ILE A 36 -0.34 -11.39 -11.35
N PRO A 37 -1.26 -11.71 -10.43
CA PRO A 37 -0.96 -12.58 -9.32
C PRO A 37 -0.75 -14.02 -9.79
N LYS A 38 0.33 -14.65 -9.32
CA LYS A 38 0.65 -16.06 -9.66
C LYS A 38 -0.01 -17.07 -8.75
N HIS A 39 -0.36 -16.66 -7.53
CA HIS A 39 -0.92 -17.53 -6.50
C HIS A 39 -2.17 -16.92 -5.89
N LYS A 40 -3.18 -17.76 -5.62
CA LYS A 40 -4.40 -17.40 -4.88
C LYS A 40 -4.06 -17.28 -3.39
N GLY A 41 -4.90 -16.56 -2.64
CA GLY A 41 -4.74 -16.44 -1.20
C GLY A 41 -5.32 -15.16 -0.61
N GLU A 42 -5.22 -15.07 0.70
CA GLU A 42 -5.52 -13.86 1.47
C GLU A 42 -4.21 -13.28 1.98
N TYR A 43 -3.99 -11.99 1.71
CA TYR A 43 -2.78 -11.27 2.09
C TYR A 43 -3.14 -10.02 2.87
N ILE A 44 -2.32 -9.68 3.85
CA ILE A 44 -2.44 -8.46 4.64
C ILE A 44 -1.50 -7.41 4.08
N ILE A 45 -2.01 -6.18 3.98
CA ILE A 45 -1.24 -5.00 3.60
C ILE A 45 -1.41 -3.96 4.70
N ASN A 46 -0.33 -3.63 5.39
CA ASN A 46 -0.26 -2.51 6.32
C ASN A 46 0.40 -1.32 5.59
N ILE A 47 -0.26 -0.17 5.63
CA ILE A 47 0.25 1.08 5.05
C ILE A 47 0.35 2.12 6.16
N SER A 48 1.54 2.69 6.29
CA SER A 48 1.86 3.76 7.24
C SER A 48 2.38 4.97 6.48
N THR A 49 1.76 6.13 6.69
CA THR A 49 2.11 7.36 5.99
C THR A 49 1.94 8.57 6.89
N GLY A 50 2.91 9.49 6.81
CA GLY A 50 2.91 10.75 7.56
C GLY A 50 2.79 11.96 6.63
N PHE A 51 2.06 12.98 7.08
CA PHE A 51 1.83 14.21 6.31
C PHE A 51 2.64 15.40 6.83
N TYR A 52 3.17 16.24 5.93
CA TYR A 52 3.85 17.47 6.32
C TYR A 52 2.89 18.59 6.82
N GLY A 53 1.58 18.48 6.63
CA GLY A 53 0.63 19.59 6.79
C GLY A 53 -0.34 19.55 7.97
N ARG A 54 -0.43 18.44 8.74
CA ARG A 54 -1.39 18.30 9.87
C ARG A 54 -0.77 18.12 11.25
N GLY A 55 0.56 18.17 11.35
CA GLY A 55 1.31 18.02 12.61
C GLY A 55 1.30 16.57 13.08
N SER A 56 2.42 15.86 12.91
CA SER A 56 2.70 14.49 13.40
C SER A 56 1.64 13.40 13.17
N ASP A 57 0.52 13.70 12.51
CA ASP A 57 -0.56 12.75 12.25
C ASP A 57 -0.05 11.68 11.30
N GLU A 58 -0.10 10.45 11.79
CA GLU A 58 0.28 9.24 11.10
C GLU A 58 -0.99 8.47 10.76
N LEU A 59 -1.13 8.10 9.49
CA LEU A 59 -2.23 7.30 9.03
C LEU A 59 -1.76 5.86 8.90
N ASN A 60 -2.26 5.02 9.79
CA ASN A 60 -2.07 3.58 9.79
C ASN A 60 -3.34 2.90 9.26
N LYS A 61 -3.23 2.18 8.15
CA LYS A 61 -4.35 1.43 7.53
C LYS A 61 -3.95 0.00 7.29
N LYS A 62 -4.89 -0.90 7.57
CA LYS A 62 -4.78 -2.33 7.30
C LYS A 62 -5.79 -2.71 6.24
N TYR A 63 -5.32 -3.32 5.17
CA TYR A 63 -6.12 -3.87 4.08
C TYR A 63 -5.96 -5.38 4.03
N LYS A 64 -6.99 -6.06 3.54
CA LYS A 64 -6.94 -7.48 3.18
C LYS A 64 -7.12 -7.59 1.66
N LEU A 65 -6.15 -8.16 0.97
CA LEU A 65 -6.25 -8.52 -0.45
C LEU A 65 -6.63 -9.99 -0.55
N ILE A 66 -7.73 -10.28 -1.22
CA ILE A 66 -8.19 -11.65 -1.49
C ILE A 66 -8.08 -11.90 -2.98
N ILE A 67 -7.30 -12.91 -3.37
CA ILE A 67 -7.09 -13.32 -4.76
C ILE A 67 -7.83 -14.63 -4.97
N VAL A 68 -8.91 -14.56 -5.76
CA VAL A 68 -9.76 -15.69 -6.15
C VAL A 68 -9.62 -16.00 -7.64
N GLU A 69 -10.23 -17.11 -8.07
CA GLU A 69 -10.32 -17.52 -9.48
C GLU A 69 -11.24 -16.62 -10.31
#